data_AF-A0A973W3T9-F1
#
_entry.id   AF-A0A973W3T9-F1
#
_cell.length_a   1.000
_cell.length_b   1.000
_cell.length_c   1.000
_cell.angle_alpha   90.00
_cell.angle_beta   90.00
_cell.angle_gamma   90.00
#
_symmetry.space_group_name_H-M   'P 1'
#
loop_
_entity.id
_entity.type
_entity.pdbx_description
1 polymer ?
#
loop_
_entity_poly.entity_id
_entity_poly.type
_entity_poly.pdbx_seq_one_letter_code
_entity_poly.pdbx_strand_id
1 'polypeptide(L)' 'MDDDFCRERARTVRALAEQADPFIRKRLLQLAAHYERRIDQPEKADRDRADLPALWPSIGPS' A
#
# COMPACT_ATOMS: atom_id res chain seq x y z
N MET A 1 1.40 9.76 4.27
CA MET A 1 -0.01 9.79 3.82
C MET A 1 -0.84 10.01 5.06
N ASP A 2 -1.81 10.91 5.01
CA ASP A 2 -2.70 11.18 6.15
C ASP A 2 -3.53 9.94 6.48
N ASP A 3 -3.62 9.59 7.76
CA ASP A 3 -4.40 8.44 8.24
C ASP A 3 -5.88 8.56 7.86
N ASP A 4 -6.41 9.78 7.84
CA ASP A 4 -7.77 10.10 7.37
C ASP A 4 -7.93 9.82 5.88
N PHE A 5 -6.95 10.18 5.06
CA PHE A 5 -6.95 9.89 3.63
C PHE A 5 -6.96 8.37 3.38
N CYS A 6 -6.10 7.62 4.08
CA CYS A 6 -6.06 6.16 3.97
C CYS A 6 -7.39 5.53 4.39
N ARG A 7 -8.04 6.04 5.45
CA ARG A 7 -9.32 5.52 5.97
C ARG A 7 -10.46 5.76 4.99
N GLU A 8 -10.56 6.97 4.44
CA GLU A 8 -11.56 7.29 3.41
C GLU A 8 -11.34 6.42 2.17
N ARG A 9 -10.09 6.25 1.75
CA ARG A 9 -9.77 5.47 0.56
C ARG A 9 -10.07 3.98 0.74
N ALA A 10 -9.79 3.41 1.91
CA ALA A 10 -10.17 2.03 2.25
C ALA A 10 -11.69 1.82 2.18
N ARG A 11 -12.49 2.76 2.69
CA ARG A 11 -13.96 2.69 2.60
C ARG A 11 -14.45 2.74 1.16
N THR A 12 -13.97 3.69 0.37
CA THR A 12 -14.35 3.81 -1.05
C THR A 12 -13.99 2.55 -1.84
N VAL A 13 -12.80 2.00 -1.62
CA VAL A 13 -12.34 0.78 -2.29
C VAL A 13 -13.20 -0.43 -1.90
N ARG A 14 -13.65 -0.55 -0.64
CA ARG A 14 -14.60 -1.59 -0.23
C ARG A 14 -15.95 -1.45 -0.93
N ALA A 15 -16.51 -0.25 -0.99
CA ALA A 15 -17.77 0.01 -1.68
C ALA A 15 -17.70 -0.32 -3.19
N LEU A 16 -16.54 -0.07 -3.81
CA LEU A 16 -16.27 -0.50 -5.19
C LEU A 16 -16.15 -2.02 -5.31
N ALA A 17 -15.53 -2.68 -4.33
CA ALA A 17 -15.37 -4.13 -4.32
C ALA A 17 -16.71 -4.87 -4.23
N GLU A 18 -17.71 -4.30 -3.56
CA GLU A 18 -19.06 -4.88 -3.48
C GLU A 18 -19.78 -4.93 -4.83
N GLN A 19 -19.50 -3.98 -5.72
CA GLN A 19 -20.11 -3.88 -7.04
C GLN A 19 -19.26 -4.51 -8.16
N ALA A 20 -18.03 -4.89 -7.85
CA ALA A 20 -17.08 -5.38 -8.83
C ALA A 20 -17.19 -6.89 -9.07
N ASP A 21 -16.75 -7.32 -10.26
CA ASP A 21 -16.56 -8.72 -10.59
C ASP A 21 -15.70 -9.46 -9.56
N PRO A 22 -15.90 -10.76 -9.34
CA PRO A 22 -15.19 -11.53 -8.30
C PRO A 22 -13.65 -11.46 -8.41
N PHE A 23 -13.11 -11.29 -9.62
CA PHE A 23 -11.67 -11.10 -9.82
C PHE A 23 -11.19 -9.72 -9.33
N ILE A 24 -11.91 -8.65 -9.72
CA ILE A 24 -11.59 -7.27 -9.35
C ILE A 24 -11.87 -7.04 -7.86
N ARG A 25 -12.97 -7.60 -7.33
CA ARG A 25 -13.33 -7.57 -5.92
C ARG A 25 -12.20 -8.05 -5.01
N LYS A 26 -11.59 -9.20 -5.33
CA LYS A 26 -10.44 -9.71 -4.55
C LYS A 26 -9.30 -8.70 -4.50
N ARG A 27 -8.98 -8.09 -5.64
CA ARG A 27 -7.89 -7.11 -5.76
C ARG A 27 -8.20 -5.81 -5.02
N LEU A 28 -9.43 -5.33 -5.09
CA LEU A 28 -9.90 -4.16 -4.35
C LEU A 28 -9.90 -4.42 -2.84
N LEU A 29 -10.35 -5.59 -2.38
CA LEU A 29 -10.30 -5.93 -0.96
C LEU A 29 -8.86 -5.99 -0.43
N GLN A 30 -7.92 -6.53 -1.22
CA GLN A 30 -6.49 -6.50 -0.87
C GLN A 30 -5.95 -5.06 -0.79
N LEU A 31 -6.38 -4.18 -1.69
CA LEU A 31 -6.00 -2.77 -1.70
C LEU A 31 -6.57 -2.03 -0.48
N ALA A 32 -7.83 -2.27 -0.11
CA ALA A 32 -8.41 -1.71 1.11
C ALA A 32 -7.66 -2.15 2.37
N ALA A 33 -7.35 -3.46 2.47
CA ALA A 33 -6.57 -3.99 3.58
C ALA A 33 -5.15 -3.41 3.64
N HIS A 34 -4.55 -3.07 2.50
CA HIS A 34 -3.25 -2.40 2.46
C HIS A 34 -3.32 -0.99 3.05
N TYR A 35 -4.36 -0.21 2.72
CA TYR A 35 -4.58 1.10 3.34
C TYR A 35 -4.81 0.99 4.85
N GLU A 36 -5.57 0.00 5.31
CA GLU A 36 -5.82 -0.22 6.75
C GLU A 36 -4.53 -0.56 7.51
N ARG A 37 -3.66 -1.42 6.96
CA ARG A 37 -2.37 -1.74 7.59
C ARG A 37 -1.42 -0.54 7.67
N ARG A 38 -1.48 0.38 6.71
CA ARG A 38 -0.67 1.61 6.73
C ARG A 38 -1.11 2.58 7.83
N ILE A 39 -2.41 2.61 8.15
CA ILE A 39 -2.95 3.39 9.27
C ILE A 39 -2.50 2.78 10.60
N ASP A 40 -2.49 1.45 10.70
CA ASP A 40 -2.10 0.72 11.92
C ASP A 40 -0.58 0.74 12.17
N GLN A 41 0.23 0.81 11.11
CA GLN A 41 1.69 0.78 11.20
C GLN A 41 2.35 1.87 10.33
N PRO A 42 2.28 3.14 10.75
CA PRO A 42 2.86 4.25 9.99
C PRO A 42 4.39 4.15 9.85
N GLU A 43 5.09 3.49 10.77
CA GLU A 43 6.57 3.43 10.81
C GLU A 43 7.21 2.24 10.08
N LYS A 44 6.45 1.19 9.72
CA LYS A 44 7.05 -0.06 9.18
C LYS A 44 7.00 -0.15 7.66
N ALA A 45 6.10 0.58 7.00
CA ALA A 45 5.95 0.54 5.54
C ALA A 45 7.09 1.26 4.79
N ASP A 46 7.88 2.09 5.47
CA ASP A 46 9.09 2.69 4.88
C ASP A 46 10.23 1.66 4.78
N ARG A 47 10.31 0.74 5.75
CA ARG A 47 11.36 -0.29 5.80
C ARG A 47 11.14 -1.44 4.81
N ASP A 48 9.91 -1.73 4.43
CA ASP A 48 9.56 -2.77 3.44
C ASP A 48 9.98 -2.36 2.00
N ARG A 49 10.11 -1.06 1.72
CA ARG A 49 10.68 -0.56 0.45
C ARG A 49 12.21 -0.39 0.51
N ALA A 50 12.79 -0.36 1.70
CA ALA A 50 14.23 -0.30 1.95
C ALA A 50 14.90 -1.69 1.97
N ASP A 51 14.13 -2.78 1.96
CA ASP A 51 14.62 -4.18 1.84
C ASP A 51 14.63 -4.68 0.38
N LEU A 52 14.74 -3.77 -0.59
CA LEU A 52 15.33 -4.13 -1.88
C LEU A 52 16.84 -4.00 -1.70
N PRO A 53 17.66 -5.06 -1.82
CA PRO A 53 19.10 -4.89 -1.83
C PRO A 53 19.43 -3.93 -2.95
N ALA A 54 19.88 -2.74 -2.55
CA ALA A 54 20.30 -1.65 -3.40
C ALA A 54 21.47 -2.12 -4.27
N LEU A 55 21.15 -2.81 -5.38
CA LEU A 55 22.10 -3.23 -6.39
C LEU A 55 22.28 -2.10 -7.43
N TRP A 56 22.53 -0.88 -6.94
CA TRP A 56 23.08 0.17 -7.78
C TRP A 56 24.58 0.24 -7.46
N PRO A 57 25.47 0.01 -8.43
CA PRO A 57 26.88 0.19 -8.19
C PRO A 57 27.12 1.68 -8.01
N SER A 58 27.50 2.07 -6.80
CA SER A 58 27.99 3.40 -6.49
C SER A 58 29.33 3.59 -7.20
N ILE A 59 29.31 4.12 -8.43
CA ILE A 59 30.50 4.55 -9.16
C ILE A 59 30.98 5.84 -8.47
N GLY A 60 31.96 5.70 -7.59
CA GLY A 60 32.71 6.84 -7.04
C GLY A 60 33.78 7.29 -8.04
N PRO A 61 34.02 8.61 -8.22
CA PRO A 61 35.13 9.09 -9.02
C PRO A 61 36.44 9.06 -8.20
N SER A 62 37.54 8.67 -8.83
CA SER A 62 38.92 8.90 -8.36
C SER A 62 39.75 9.44 -9.51
#